data_AF-A0A2M7D814-F1
#
_entry.id   AF-A0A2M7D814-F1
#
_cell.length_a   1.000
_cell.length_b   1.000
_cell.length_c   1.000
_cell.angle_alpha   90.00
_cell.angle_beta   90.00
_cell.angle_gamma   90.00
#
_symmetry.space_group_name_H-M   'P 1'
#
loop_
_entity.id
_entity.type
_entity.pdbx_description
1 polymer ?
#
loop_
_entity_poly.entity_id
_entity_poly.type
_entity_poly.pdbx_seq_one_letter_code
_entity_poly.pdbx_strand_id
1 'polypeptide(L)'
;MNEIIALFGTTQIQWIVILIAVDVILGVVAAILKKEFRLGKLAKFMVKPVLGYVLGFAVLEMVAQALPSLTAIVSVTFILVILALIGSILNNLARMGLTLPAYLLKD
;
A
#
# COMPACT_ATOMS: atom_id res chain seq x y z
N MET A 1 18.91 15.23 7.86
CA MET A 1 18.81 14.51 6.57
C MET A 1 18.99 13.01 6.76
N ASN A 2 20.06 12.55 7.43
CA ASN A 2 20.32 11.12 7.62
C ASN A 2 19.23 10.39 8.43
N GLU A 3 18.63 11.02 9.44
CA GLU A 3 17.55 10.39 10.22
C GLU A 3 16.27 10.20 9.42
N ILE A 4 15.93 11.13 8.52
CA ILE A 4 14.78 11.00 7.61
C ILE A 4 15.02 9.87 6.62
N ILE A 5 16.23 9.76 6.06
CA ILE A 5 16.58 8.66 5.15
C ILE A 5 16.55 7.31 5.91
N ALA A 6 17.01 7.29 7.16
CA ALA A 6 16.95 6.09 8.00
C ALA A 6 15.52 5.66 8.31
N LEU A 7 14.60 6.61 8.54
CA LEU A 7 13.16 6.37 8.68
C LEU A 7 12.58 5.67 7.46
N PHE A 8 12.84 6.17 6.25
CA PHE A 8 12.36 5.52 5.01
C PHE A 8 13.09 4.21 4.67
N GLY A 9 14.18 3.90 5.37
CA GLY A 9 14.95 2.67 5.23
C GLY A 9 14.48 1.51 6.09
N THR A 10 13.46 1.68 6.94
CA THR A 10 13.00 0.60 7.83
C THR A 10 12.41 -0.57 7.02
N THR A 11 12.60 -1.79 7.52
CA THR A 11 12.07 -3.01 6.90
C THR A 11 10.55 -2.93 6.69
N GLN A 12 9.84 -2.26 7.59
CA GLN A 12 8.39 -2.06 7.51
C GLN A 12 8.02 -1.19 6.30
N ILE A 13 8.67 -0.03 6.11
CA ILE A 13 8.43 0.82 4.95
C ILE A 13 8.82 0.13 3.65
N GLN A 14 9.91 -0.65 3.64
CA GLN A 14 10.31 -1.44 2.47
C GLN A 14 9.20 -2.42 2.05
N TRP A 15 8.60 -3.16 2.99
CA TRP A 15 7.48 -4.05 2.70
C TRP A 15 6.26 -3.32 2.14
N ILE A 16 5.90 -2.16 2.72
CA ILE A 16 4.80 -1.33 2.23
C ILE A 16 5.09 -0.90 0.78
N VAL A 17 6.30 -0.42 0.49
CA VAL A 17 6.69 0.04 -0.85
C VAL A 17 6.66 -1.11 -1.86
N ILE A 18 7.16 -2.29 -1.50
CA ILE A 18 7.13 -3.48 -2.37
C ILE A 18 5.69 -3.86 -2.71
N LEU A 19 4.80 -3.94 -1.71
CA LEU A 19 3.39 -4.27 -1.93
C LEU A 19 2.68 -3.23 -2.78
N ILE A 20 2.96 -1.94 -2.58
CA ILE A 20 2.43 -0.88 -3.44
C ILE A 20 2.94 -1.05 -4.88
N ALA A 21 4.23 -1.35 -5.08
CA ALA A 21 4.78 -1.57 -6.42
C ALA A 21 4.08 -2.74 -7.13
N VAL A 22 3.87 -3.86 -6.42
CA VAL A 22 3.13 -5.02 -6.94
C VAL A 22 1.69 -4.62 -7.29
N ASP A 23 0.99 -3.94 -6.39
CA ASP A 23 -0.39 -3.50 -6.60
C ASP A 23 -0.52 -2.56 -7.81
N VAL A 24 0.43 -1.63 -7.98
CA VAL A 24 0.49 -0.73 -9.14
C VAL A 24 0.71 -1.51 -10.43
N ILE A 25 1.64 -2.45 -10.47
CA ILE A 25 1.87 -3.29 -11.65
C ILE A 25 0.60 -4.06 -12.01
N LEU A 26 -0.03 -4.71 -11.03
CA LEU A 26 -1.28 -5.46 -11.25
C LEU A 26 -2.43 -4.56 -11.69
N GLY A 27 -2.57 -3.37 -11.08
CA GLY A 27 -3.58 -2.39 -11.47
C GLY A 27 -3.39 -1.89 -12.90
N VAL A 28 -2.14 -1.68 -13.34
CA VAL A 28 -1.80 -1.32 -14.73
C VAL A 28 -2.17 -2.46 -15.67
N VAL A 29 -1.76 -3.69 -15.37
CA VAL A 29 -2.06 -4.88 -16.19
C VAL A 29 -3.58 -5.08 -16.31
N ALA A 30 -4.31 -5.02 -15.19
CA ALA A 30 -5.77 -5.12 -15.17
C ALA A 30 -6.43 -4.04 -16.05
N ALA A 31 -5.96 -2.80 -15.97
CA ALA A 31 -6.49 -1.69 -16.77
C ALA A 31 -6.22 -1.85 -18.28
N ILE A 32 -5.07 -2.42 -18.65
CA ILE A 32 -4.74 -2.76 -20.05
C ILE A 32 -5.65 -3.88 -20.56
N LEU A 33 -5.80 -4.96 -19.80
CA LEU A 33 -6.66 -6.10 -20.16
C LEU A 33 -8.12 -5.67 -20.33
N LYS A 34 -8.59 -4.75 -19.50
CA LYS A 34 -9.95 -4.18 -19.58
C LYS A 34 -10.09 -3.03 -20.58
N LYS A 35 -9.04 -2.70 -21.35
CA LYS A 35 -9.01 -1.59 -22.33
C LYS A 35 -9.42 -0.23 -21.77
N GLU A 36 -9.18 0.00 -20.48
CA GLU A 36 -9.57 1.22 -19.77
C GLU A 36 -8.37 2.04 -19.27
N PHE A 37 -7.17 1.68 -19.69
CA PHE A 37 -5.93 2.33 -19.30
C PHE A 37 -5.96 3.83 -19.65
N ARG A 38 -5.76 4.67 -18.63
CA ARG A 38 -5.63 6.12 -18.77
C ARG A 38 -4.58 6.61 -17.78
N LEU A 39 -3.57 7.35 -18.25
CA LEU A 39 -2.50 7.88 -17.40
C LEU A 39 -3.03 8.70 -16.21
N GLY A 40 -4.07 9.51 -16.42
CA GLY A 40 -4.70 10.26 -15.33
C GLY A 40 -5.38 9.39 -14.26
N LYS A 41 -5.93 8.22 -14.65
CA LYS A 41 -6.47 7.24 -13.69
C LYS A 41 -5.32 6.55 -12.94
N LEU A 42 -4.24 6.22 -13.62
CA LEU A 42 -3.04 5.63 -13.01
C LEU A 42 -2.40 6.57 -12.00
N ALA A 43 -2.22 7.85 -12.34
CA ALA A 43 -1.65 8.84 -11.42
C ALA A 43 -2.50 8.96 -10.14
N LYS A 44 -3.83 9.05 -10.27
CA LYS A 44 -4.74 9.06 -9.11
C LYS A 44 -4.67 7.76 -8.30
N PHE A 45 -4.55 6.62 -8.99
CA PHE A 45 -4.40 5.32 -8.36
C PHE A 45 -3.08 5.18 -7.60
N MET A 46 -1.97 5.74 -8.11
CA MET A 46 -0.65 5.68 -7.47
C MET A 46 -0.54 6.64 -6.29
N VAL A 47 -1.01 7.88 -6.44
CA VAL A 47 -0.87 8.94 -5.42
C VAL A 47 -1.54 8.55 -4.11
N LYS A 48 -2.73 7.94 -4.18
CA LYS A 48 -3.53 7.60 -2.99
C LYS A 48 -2.85 6.59 -2.05
N PRO A 49 -2.41 5.40 -2.48
CA PRO A 49 -1.71 4.43 -1.64
C PRO A 49 -0.27 4.84 -1.35
N VAL A 50 0.46 5.43 -2.31
CA VAL A 50 1.86 5.86 -2.08
C VAL A 50 1.91 6.97 -1.04
N LEU A 51 1.18 8.08 -1.22
CA LEU A 51 1.19 9.15 -0.22
C LEU A 51 0.46 8.70 1.05
N GLY A 52 -0.68 8.04 0.95
CA GLY A 52 -1.50 7.67 2.10
C GLY A 52 -0.78 6.69 3.04
N TYR A 53 -0.23 5.60 2.50
CA TYR A 53 0.37 4.57 3.33
C TYR A 53 1.83 4.88 3.67
N VAL A 54 2.66 5.30 2.70
CA VAL A 54 4.08 5.53 2.98
C VAL A 54 4.28 6.77 3.85
N LEU A 55 3.66 7.91 3.51
CA LEU A 55 3.81 9.11 4.34
C LEU A 55 3.03 8.99 5.66
N GLY A 56 1.81 8.43 5.63
CA GLY A 56 1.03 8.21 6.84
C GLY A 56 1.76 7.32 7.85
N PHE A 57 2.38 6.24 7.38
CA PHE A 57 3.16 5.34 8.23
C PHE A 57 4.47 5.99 8.71
N ALA A 58 5.19 6.70 7.83
CA ALA A 58 6.41 7.41 8.22
C ALA A 58 6.14 8.48 9.29
N VAL A 59 5.04 9.23 9.20
CA VAL A 59 4.64 10.18 10.24
C VAL A 59 4.33 9.48 11.55
N LEU A 60 3.64 8.33 11.51
CA LEU A 60 3.33 7.56 12.70
C LEU A 60 4.61 7.00 13.37
N GLU A 61 5.57 6.52 12.59
CA GLU A 61 6.89 6.08 13.07
C GLU A 61 7.65 7.23 13.76
N MET A 62 7.68 8.42 13.16
CA MET A 62 8.30 9.59 13.79
C MET A 62 7.64 9.95 15.13
N VAL A 63 6.32 9.88 15.21
CA VAL A 63 5.58 10.16 16.45
C VAL A 63 5.91 9.10 17.51
N ALA A 64 6.03 7.83 17.15
CA ALA A 64 6.39 6.77 18.09
C ALA A 64 7.84 6.86 18.58
N GLN A 65 8.77 7.39 17.77
CA GLN A 65 10.13 7.69 18.22
C GLN A 65 10.14 8.79 19.29
N ALA A 66 9.27 9.79 19.18
CA ALA A 66 9.11 10.83 20.19
C ALA A 66 8.32 10.35 21.42
N LEU A 67 7.30 9.50 21.23
CA LEU A 67 6.45 8.92 22.28
C LEU A 67 6.43 7.39 22.16
N PRO A 68 7.35 6.68 22.84
CA PRO A 68 7.45 5.22 22.76
C PRO A 68 6.19 4.46 23.19
N SER A 69 5.31 5.08 23.98
CA SER A 69 4.01 4.51 24.37
C SER A 69 3.09 4.20 23.19
N LEU A 70 3.34 4.78 22.01
CA LEU A 70 2.55 4.57 20.79
C LEU A 70 3.14 3.49 19.87
N THR A 71 4.24 2.84 20.23
CA THR A 71 4.88 1.79 19.41
C THR A 71 3.93 0.63 19.06
N ALA A 72 3.04 0.26 19.98
CA ALA A 72 2.02 -0.74 19.71
C ALA A 72 1.07 -0.32 18.57
N ILE A 73 0.74 0.97 18.48
CA ILE A 73 -0.09 1.53 17.41
C ILE A 73 0.64 1.41 16.07
N VAL A 74 1.94 1.70 16.01
CA VAL A 74 2.75 1.52 14.79
C VAL A 74 2.64 0.09 14.28
N SER A 75 2.78 -0.90 15.15
CA SER A 75 2.71 -2.32 14.78
C SER A 75 1.32 -2.73 14.29
N VAL A 76 0.26 -2.26 14.96
CA VAL A 76 -1.13 -2.52 14.52
C VAL A 76 -1.41 -1.83 13.19
N THR A 77 -1.01 -0.57 13.03
CA THR A 77 -1.16 0.17 11.77
C THR A 77 -0.40 -0.51 10.64
N PHE A 78 0.82 -1.00 10.89
CA PHE A 78 1.58 -1.76 9.90
C PHE A 78 0.76 -2.95 9.39
N ILE A 79 0.22 -3.78 10.30
CA ILE A 79 -0.61 -4.93 9.94
C ILE A 79 -1.83 -4.50 9.10
N LEU A 80 -2.53 -3.43 9.51
CA LEU A 80 -3.69 -2.92 8.78
C LEU A 80 -3.32 -2.44 7.36
N VAL A 81 -2.17 -1.77 7.20
CA VAL A 81 -1.66 -1.35 5.88
C VAL A 81 -1.36 -2.56 5.01
N ILE A 82 -0.68 -3.57 5.55
CA ILE A 82 -0.38 -4.81 4.81
C ILE A 82 -1.68 -5.50 4.36
N LEU A 83 -2.66 -5.65 5.25
CA LEU A 83 -3.96 -6.25 4.91
C LEU A 83 -4.71 -5.44 3.84
N ALA A 84 -4.69 -4.11 3.93
CA ALA A 84 -5.31 -3.24 2.94
C ALA A 84 -4.64 -3.38 1.55
N LEU A 85 -3.31 -3.47 1.50
CA LEU A 85 -2.55 -3.68 0.26
C LEU A 85 -2.81 -5.06 -0.34
N ILE A 86 -2.86 -6.12 0.49
CA ILE A 86 -3.24 -7.46 0.05
C ILE A 86 -4.65 -7.45 -0.55
N GLY A 87 -5.62 -6.81 0.11
CA GLY A 87 -6.98 -6.67 -0.43
C GLY A 87 -7.01 -5.95 -1.78
N SER A 88 -6.20 -4.90 -1.96
CA SER A 88 -6.07 -4.19 -3.24
C SER A 88 -5.51 -5.09 -4.35
N ILE A 89 -4.44 -5.83 -4.04
CA ILE A 89 -3.81 -6.81 -4.94
C ILE A 89 -4.83 -7.86 -5.37
N LEU A 90 -5.55 -8.47 -4.41
CA LEU A 90 -6.57 -9.47 -4.68
C LEU A 90 -7.68 -8.92 -5.58
N ASN A 91 -8.13 -7.68 -5.35
CA ASN A 91 -9.11 -7.03 -6.20
C ASN A 91 -8.58 -6.81 -7.64
N ASN A 92 -7.32 -6.41 -7.81
CA ASN A 92 -6.71 -6.30 -9.13
C ASN A 92 -6.59 -7.66 -9.83
N LEU A 93 -6.25 -8.73 -9.10
CA LEU A 93 -6.24 -10.10 -9.61
C LEU A 93 -7.64 -10.57 -10.05
N ALA A 94 -8.68 -10.27 -9.28
CA ALA A 94 -10.07 -10.57 -9.65
C ALA A 94 -10.49 -9.85 -10.94
N ARG A 95 -10.08 -8.58 -11.10
CA ARG A 95 -10.31 -7.82 -12.34
C ARG A 95 -9.61 -8.46 -13.55
N MET A 96 -8.54 -9.21 -13.35
CA MET A 96 -7.85 -9.97 -14.39
C MET A 96 -8.52 -11.32 -14.72
N GLY A 97 -9.58 -11.72 -14.00
CA GLY A 97 -10.34 -12.94 -14.24
C GLY A 97 -9.98 -14.11 -13.33
N LEU A 98 -9.17 -13.89 -12.30
CA LEU A 98 -8.91 -14.91 -11.28
C LEU A 98 -10.14 -15.06 -10.38
N THR A 99 -10.62 -16.29 -10.24
CA THR A 99 -11.72 -16.62 -9.34
C THR A 99 -11.19 -16.63 -7.91
N LEU A 100 -11.55 -15.62 -7.13
CA LEU A 100 -11.23 -15.52 -5.71
C LEU A 100 -12.49 -15.79 -4.88
N PRO A 101 -12.37 -16.43 -3.70
CA PRO A 101 -13.47 -16.58 -2.76
C PRO A 101 -14.13 -15.24 -2.42
N ALA A 102 -15.46 -15.20 -2.36
CA ALA A 102 -16.22 -13.97 -2.13
C ALA A 102 -15.81 -13.22 -0.85
N TYR A 103 -15.44 -13.95 0.22
CA TYR A 103 -15.00 -13.34 1.48
C TYR A 103 -13.65 -12.61 1.41
N LEU A 104 -12.90 -12.73 0.31
CA LEU A 104 -11.64 -12.01 0.07
C LEU A 104 -11.80 -10.80 -0.84
N LEU A 105 -12.97 -10.65 -1.47
CA LEU A 105 -13.24 -9.57 -2.41
C LEU A 105 -13.96 -8.43 -1.69
N LYS A 106 -13.71 -7.21 -2.16
CA LYS A 106 -14.41 -6.02 -1.69
C LYS A 106 -15.82 -6.02 -2.31
N ASP A 107 -16.85 -5.94 -1.47
CA ASP A 107 -18.24 -5.72 -1.89
C ASP A 107 -18.41 -4.43 -2.72
#